data_AF-A0A8B5S4M4-F1
#
_entry.id   AF-A0A8B5S4M4-F1
#
_cell.length_a   1.000
_cell.length_b   1.000
_cell.length_c   1.000
_cell.angle_alpha   90.00
_cell.angle_beta   90.00
_cell.angle_gamma   90.00
#
_symmetry.space_group_name_H-M   'P 1'
#
loop_
_entity.id
_entity.type
_entity.pdbx_description
1 polymer ?
#
loop_
_entity_poly.entity_id
_entity_poly.type
_entity_poly.pdbx_seq_one_letter_code
_entity_poly.pdbx_strand_id
1 'polypeptide(L)'
;MTWLLLLSLALIVFLNRYFFLEPKVAFKLPHWIENMLQYSAPCLLTAICAPIVFFNDQQLRALPLDAYFLTAIICIVLALISKKILVNLGLSLLCFYGLFYLLS
;
A
#
# COMPACT_ATOMS: atom_id res chain seq x y z
N MET A 1 -18.94 19.96 -12.81
CA MET A 1 -17.83 19.16 -13.36
C MET A 1 -18.11 18.92 -14.83
N THR A 2 -17.46 19.66 -15.72
CA THR A 2 -17.76 19.66 -17.16
C THR A 2 -17.16 18.42 -17.83
N TRP A 3 -17.88 17.80 -18.77
CA TRP A 3 -17.41 16.67 -19.58
C TRP A 3 -16.05 16.92 -20.25
N LEU A 4 -15.75 18.18 -20.55
CA LEU A 4 -14.50 18.64 -21.13
C LEU A 4 -13.30 18.45 -20.18
N LEU A 5 -13.49 18.62 -18.86
CA LEU A 5 -12.44 18.35 -17.85
C LEU A 5 -12.17 16.85 -17.72
N LEU A 6 -13.19 16.01 -17.79
CA LEU A 6 -13.04 14.55 -17.77
C LEU A 6 -12.24 14.07 -18.99
N LEU A 7 -12.57 14.59 -20.18
CA LEU A 7 -11.93 14.19 -21.41
C LEU A 7 -10.49 14.71 -21.49
N SER A 8 -10.22 15.94 -21.02
CA SER A 8 -8.85 16.46 -20.96
C SER A 8 -7.98 15.69 -19.98
N LEU A 9 -8.50 15.38 -18.78
CA LEU A 9 -7.76 14.67 -17.75
C LEU A 9 -7.52 13.21 -18.15
N ALA A 10 -8.51 12.55 -18.76
CA ALA A 10 -8.33 11.23 -19.36
C ALA A 10 -7.21 11.26 -20.42
N LEU A 11 -7.24 12.22 -21.34
CA LEU A 11 -6.23 12.35 -22.39
C LEU A 11 -4.82 12.57 -21.81
N ILE A 12 -4.68 13.41 -20.78
CA ILE A 12 -3.39 13.63 -20.09
C ILE A 12 -2.89 12.35 -19.42
N VAL A 13 -3.75 11.60 -18.73
CA VAL A 13 -3.38 10.33 -18.08
C VAL A 13 -2.99 9.27 -19.11
N PHE A 14 -3.76 9.17 -20.20
CA PHE A 14 -3.44 8.27 -21.31
C PHE A 14 -2.09 8.63 -21.94
N LEU A 15 -1.83 9.91 -22.23
CA LEU A 15 -0.55 10.34 -22.77
C LEU A 15 0.60 10.04 -21.81
N ASN A 16 0.48 10.40 -20.53
CA ASN A 16 1.52 10.16 -19.53
C ASN A 16 1.85 8.66 -19.41
N ARG A 17 0.81 7.82 -19.37
CA ARG A 17 0.95 6.38 -19.25
C ARG A 17 1.55 5.77 -20.51
N TYR A 18 1.03 6.08 -21.70
CA TYR A 18 1.51 5.49 -22.95
C TYR A 18 2.91 5.99 -23.34
N PHE A 19 3.23 7.25 -23.07
CA PHE A 19 4.58 7.79 -23.28
C PHE A 19 5.62 7.08 -22.40
N PHE A 20 5.24 6.64 -21.20
CA PHE A 20 6.11 5.90 -20.28
C PHE A 20 6.13 4.37 -20.55
N LEU A 21 5.12 3.84 -21.25
CA LEU A 21 4.95 2.42 -21.55
C LEU A 21 5.51 1.98 -22.91
N GLU A 22 5.91 2.91 -23.78
CA GLU A 22 6.57 2.58 -25.06
C GLU A 22 8.00 2.04 -24.83
N PRO A 23 8.26 0.73 -25.03
CA PRO A 23 9.55 0.13 -24.73
C PRO A 23 10.63 0.42 -25.79
N LYS A 24 10.25 1.00 -26.94
CA LYS A 24 11.16 1.32 -28.06
C LYS A 24 11.80 2.70 -27.98
N VAL A 25 11.19 3.64 -27.26
CA VAL A 25 11.81 4.93 -26.95
C VAL A 25 12.45 4.76 -25.57
N ALA A 26 13.60 4.11 -25.54
CA ALA A 26 14.34 3.85 -24.31
C ALA A 26 14.86 5.15 -23.69
N PHE A 27 13.98 5.96 -23.09
CA PHE A 27 14.33 6.78 -21.95
C PHE A 27 14.75 5.81 -20.87
N LYS A 28 16.02 5.39 -20.90
CA LYS A 28 16.68 4.73 -19.77
C LYS A 28 16.63 5.74 -18.65
N LEU A 29 15.57 5.69 -17.83
CA LEU A 29 15.55 6.39 -16.56
C LEU A 29 16.85 6.00 -15.87
N PRO A 30 17.70 6.97 -15.51
CA PRO A 30 18.94 6.66 -14.81
C PRO A 30 18.58 5.83 -13.59
N HIS A 31 19.35 4.77 -13.33
CA HIS A 31 19.06 3.75 -12.32
C HIS A 31 18.66 4.33 -10.94
N TRP A 32 19.13 5.55 -10.63
CA TRP A 32 18.71 6.31 -9.46
C TRP A 32 17.21 6.66 -9.41
N ILE A 33 16.63 7.13 -10.52
CA ILE A 33 15.20 7.49 -10.59
C ILE A 33 14.32 6.23 -10.52
N GLU A 34 14.74 5.15 -11.17
CA GLU A 34 14.04 3.87 -11.09
C GLU A 34 14.00 3.34 -9.66
N ASN A 35 15.14 3.38 -8.96
CA ASN A 35 15.22 3.00 -7.55
C ASN A 35 14.34 3.90 -6.67
N MET A 36 14.30 5.22 -6.91
CA MET A 36 13.41 6.14 -6.19
C MET A 36 11.93 5.82 -6.41
N LEU A 37 11.52 5.49 -7.64
CA LEU A 37 10.14 5.09 -7.93
C LEU A 37 9.80 3.74 -7.29
N GLN A 38 10.72 2.77 -7.31
CA GLN A 38 10.52 1.48 -6.66
C GLN A 38 10.44 1.61 -5.13
N TYR A 39 11.19 2.54 -4.52
CA TYR A 39 11.11 2.86 -3.08
C TYR A 39 9.83 3.59 -2.68
N SER A 40 9.14 4.24 -3.63
CA SER A 40 7.85 4.90 -3.37
C SER A 40 6.80 3.90 -2.90
N ALA A 41 6.65 2.76 -3.58
CA ALA A 41 5.65 1.76 -3.25
C ALA A 41 5.72 1.24 -1.78
N PRO A 42 6.87 0.76 -1.27
CA PRO A 42 6.98 0.34 0.13
C PRO A 42 6.82 1.51 1.10
N CYS A 43 7.36 2.69 0.78
CA CYS A 43 7.21 3.88 1.63
C CYS A 43 5.74 4.29 1.79
N LEU A 44 4.99 4.31 0.70
CA LEU A 44 3.58 4.67 0.68
C LEU A 44 2.76 3.63 1.47
N LEU A 45 3.07 2.35 1.33
CA LEU A 45 2.44 1.27 2.11
C LEU A 45 2.70 1.46 3.61
N THR A 46 3.93 1.77 4.02
CA THR A 46 4.24 2.07 5.44
C THR A 46 3.51 3.33 5.95
N ALA A 47 3.42 4.37 5.12
CA ALA A 47 2.74 5.62 5.46
C ALA A 47 1.23 5.45 5.60
N ILE A 48 0.62 4.49 4.89
CA ILE A 48 -0.78 4.13 5.03
C ILE A 48 -1.00 3.22 6.26
N CYS A 49 -0.15 2.20 6.45
CA CYS A 49 -0.33 1.24 7.54
C CYS A 49 -0.10 1.85 8.93
N ALA A 50 0.89 2.73 9.10
CA ALA A 50 1.20 3.34 10.39
C ALA A 50 -0.02 4.06 11.03
N PRO A 51 -0.72 4.99 10.35
CA PRO A 51 -1.88 5.65 10.95
C PRO A 51 -3.06 4.71 11.17
N ILE A 52 -3.28 3.70 10.31
CA ILE A 52 -4.36 2.72 10.47
C ILE A 52 -4.24 1.96 11.79
N VAL A 53 -3.01 1.64 12.21
CA VAL A 53 -2.76 0.90 13.46
C VAL A 53 -2.85 1.83 14.68
N PHE A 54 -2.35 3.06 14.59
CA PHE A 54 -2.21 3.95 15.74
C PHE A 54 -3.38 4.91 15.99
N PHE A 55 -4.10 5.33 14.94
CA PHE A 55 -5.16 6.33 15.05
C PHE A 55 -6.54 5.70 14.84
N ASN A 56 -7.48 5.99 15.76
CA ASN A 56 -8.90 5.74 15.56
C ASN A 56 -9.63 7.07 15.67
N ASP A 57 -10.24 7.54 14.57
CA ASP A 57 -11.15 8.69 14.56
C ASP A 57 -10.70 9.87 15.46
N GLN A 58 -9.46 10.33 15.24
CA GLN A 58 -8.85 11.51 15.87
C GLN A 58 -8.41 11.36 17.35
N GLN A 59 -8.54 10.18 17.96
CA GLN A 59 -7.96 9.89 19.27
C GLN A 59 -6.81 8.87 19.16
N LEU A 60 -5.73 9.13 19.89
CA LEU A 60 -4.67 8.13 20.09
C LEU A 60 -5.30 6.97 20.85
N ARG A 61 -5.30 5.79 20.21
CA ARG A 61 -5.77 4.54 20.82
C ARG A 61 -5.12 4.33 22.18
N ALA A 62 -5.85 3.78 23.15
CA ALA A 62 -5.37 3.59 24.51
C ALA A 62 -4.36 2.43 24.53
N LEU A 63 -3.10 2.75 24.24
CA LEU A 63 -1.96 1.84 24.39
C LEU A 63 -1.90 1.41 25.86
N PRO A 64 -2.04 0.11 26.20
CA PRO A 64 -1.57 -1.06 25.45
C PRO A 64 -2.62 -2.18 25.16
N LEU A 65 -3.92 -1.96 25.35
CA LEU A 65 -4.94 -3.04 25.30
C LEU A 65 -5.92 -2.95 24.12
N ASP A 66 -5.49 -2.36 23.01
CA ASP A 66 -6.32 -2.25 21.81
C ASP A 66 -6.09 -3.43 20.84
N ALA A 67 -7.20 -4.08 20.45
CA ALA A 67 -7.33 -5.16 19.47
C ALA A 67 -6.44 -5.02 18.23
N TYR A 68 -6.34 -3.79 17.71
CA TYR A 68 -5.62 -3.47 16.49
C TYR A 68 -4.10 -3.56 16.65
N PHE A 69 -3.56 -3.19 17.81
CA PHE A 69 -2.12 -3.21 18.05
C PHE A 69 -1.60 -4.65 18.16
N LEU A 70 -2.35 -5.50 18.87
CA LEU A 70 -2.02 -6.91 19.03
C LEU A 70 -2.15 -7.67 17.69
N THR A 71 -3.16 -7.34 16.90
CA THR A 71 -3.34 -7.87 15.53
C THR A 71 -2.20 -7.44 14.60
N ALA A 72 -1.75 -6.18 14.68
CA ALA A 72 -0.64 -5.68 13.87
C ALA A 72 0.68 -6.41 14.17
N ILE A 73 1.00 -6.65 15.45
CA ILE A 73 2.20 -7.39 15.86
C ILE A 73 2.16 -8.83 15.32
N ILE A 74 1.02 -9.51 15.44
CA ILE A 74 0.85 -10.88 14.93
C ILE A 74 1.01 -10.92 13.41
N CYS A 75 0.42 -9.96 12.69
CA CYS A 75 0.59 -9.83 11.24
C CYS A 75 2.05 -9.62 10.83
N ILE A 76 2.82 -8.79 11.56
CA ILE A 76 4.25 -8.56 11.31
C ILE A 76 5.05 -9.85 11.52
N VAL A 77 4.77 -10.60 12.59
CA VAL A 77 5.44 -11.88 12.89
C VAL A 77 5.17 -12.92 11.80
N LEU A 78 3.91 -13.03 11.35
CA LEU A 78 3.54 -13.91 10.24
C LEU A 78 4.19 -13.49 8.91
N ALA A 79 4.25 -12.18 8.65
CA ALA A 79 4.87 -11.63 7.46
C ALA A 79 6.37 -11.96 7.37
N LEU A 80 7.07 -11.98 8.50
CA LEU A 80 8.51 -12.28 8.59
C LEU A 80 8.86 -13.75 8.32
N ILE A 81 7.93 -14.68 8.56
CA ILE A 81 8.19 -16.12 8.44
C ILE A 81 8.10 -16.62 6.98
N SER A 82 7.41 -15.90 6.09
CA SER A 82 7.03 -16.42 4.77
C SER A 82 7.95 -15.96 3.62
N LYS A 83 8.60 -16.92 2.95
CA LYS A 83 9.43 -16.69 1.74
C LYS A 83 8.66 -16.52 0.43
N LYS A 84 7.35 -16.73 0.40
CA LYS A 84 6.49 -16.67 -0.80
C LYS A 84 5.49 -15.52 -0.69
N ILE A 85 5.71 -14.44 -1.45
CA ILE A 85 4.95 -13.18 -1.33
C ILE A 85 3.42 -13.36 -1.47
N LEU A 86 2.97 -14.23 -2.39
CA LEU A 86 1.55 -14.47 -2.67
C LEU A 86 0.86 -15.21 -1.52
N VAL A 87 1.55 -16.21 -0.95
CA VAL A 87 1.07 -16.98 0.20
C VAL A 87 1.04 -16.08 1.44
N ASN A 88 2.04 -15.21 1.60
CA ASN A 88 2.12 -14.28 2.72
C ASN A 88 0.97 -13.28 2.73
N LEU A 89 0.62 -12.72 1.56
CA LEU A 89 -0.51 -11.82 1.38
C LEU A 89 -1.85 -12.50 1.75
N GLY A 90 -2.04 -13.74 1.30
CA GLY A 90 -3.24 -14.52 1.64
C GLY A 90 -3.33 -14.85 3.13
N LEU A 91 -2.22 -15.27 3.73
CA LEU A 91 -2.13 -15.59 5.16
C LEU A 91 -2.32 -14.36 6.05
N SER A 92 -1.74 -13.21 5.68
CA SER A 92 -1.92 -11.97 6.43
C SER A 92 -3.37 -11.47 6.37
N LEU A 93 -4.02 -11.59 5.21
CA LEU A 93 -5.44 -11.24 5.07
C LEU A 93 -6.34 -12.17 5.90
N LEU A 94 -6.11 -13.49 5.84
CA LEU A 94 -6.87 -14.46 6.62
C LEU A 94 -6.67 -14.27 8.13
N CYS A 95 -5.44 -14.00 8.57
CA CYS A 95 -5.15 -13.76 9.98
C CYS A 95 -5.79 -12.45 10.46
N PHE A 96 -5.69 -11.38 9.66
CA PHE A 96 -6.35 -10.11 9.96
C PHE A 96 -7.86 -10.28 10.09
N TYR A 97 -8.50 -10.94 9.12
CA TYR A 97 -9.94 -11.14 9.12
C TYR A 97 -10.40 -12.06 10.26
N GLY A 98 -9.61 -13.10 10.57
CA GLY A 98 -9.89 -14.03 11.67
C GLY A 98 -9.79 -13.36 13.04
N LEU A 99 -8.76 -12.54 13.27
CA LEU A 99 -8.60 -11.80 14.53
C LEU A 99 -9.60 -10.65 14.66
N PHE A 100 -9.90 -9.96 13.56
CA PHE A 100 -10.94 -8.93 13.53
C PHE A 100 -12.32 -9.51 13.86
N TYR A 101 -12.63 -10.72 13.35
CA TYR A 101 -13.88 -11.40 13.63
C TYR A 101 -13.98 -11.94 15.07
N LEU A 102 -12.86 -12.34 15.67
CA LEU A 102 -12.84 -12.88 17.04
C LEU A 102 -12.94 -11.79 18.12
N LEU A 103 -12.69 -10.53 17.76
CA LEU A 103 -12.57 -9.40 18.69
C LEU A 103 -13.60 -8.29 18.43
N SER A 104 -14.54 -8.51 17.50
CA SER A 104 -15.80 -7.77 17.31
C SER A 104 -16.98 -8.53 17.92
#